data_AF-A0AAV9VL25-F1
#
_entry.id   AF-A0AAV9VL25-F1
#
_cell.length_a   1.000
_cell.length_b   1.000
_cell.length_c   1.000
_cell.angle_alpha   90.00
_cell.angle_beta   90.00
_cell.angle_gamma   90.00
#
_symmetry.space_group_name_H-M   'P 1'
#
loop_
_entity.id
_entity.type
_entity.pdbx_description
1 polymer ?
#
loop_
_entity_poly.entity_id
_entity_poly.type
_entity_poly.pdbx_seq_one_letter_code
_entity_poly.pdbx_strand_id
1 'polypeptide(L)'
;MRTGLYMTAVLAPLVSAFANTSPVFLYSTESLPHSVQKEKLQSFGTGENFLEAVKNTVSQCTSDAYILVLQPGIHESDFRDPKSAPQIRRFSETNRFMGVMDAVGVVDLNLIEDYVKSRCQAHSVTVDASTSSFNSFDENATAQVIKLDFPVLPLHGEARRKGHNQNDNFLSALISMIPSARYTVVYVSTPLGDPRLFVQEKKPEPQEHQSFIPHQSIISRDVKPEEEDKDEESVGGLLSNYQFFTPALLWGILLSLFIFYVASKGISLLSSIQVSYASFEKDAVAQDQKKHR
;
A
#
# COMPACT_ATOMS: atom_id res chain seq x y z
N MET A 1 -32.89 29.00 19.00
CA MET A 1 -32.48 28.39 17.71
C MET A 1 -30.97 28.59 17.52
N ARG A 2 -30.17 27.62 17.97
CA ARG A 2 -28.69 27.66 17.91
C ARG A 2 -28.19 26.23 17.61
N THR A 3 -28.44 25.75 16.42
CA THR A 3 -27.84 24.50 15.90
C THR A 3 -27.72 24.63 14.40
N GLY A 4 -26.61 25.19 13.95
CA GLY A 4 -26.39 25.41 12.53
C GLY A 4 -25.00 25.91 12.24
N LEU A 5 -23.96 25.13 12.60
CA LEU A 5 -22.64 25.20 11.94
C LEU A 5 -21.66 24.10 12.42
N TYR A 6 -21.99 22.80 12.29
CA TYR A 6 -21.01 21.74 12.59
C TYR A 6 -21.14 20.52 11.66
N MET A 7 -21.16 20.71 10.33
CA MET A 7 -21.30 19.58 9.40
C MET A 7 -20.58 19.80 8.05
N THR A 8 -19.38 20.38 8.04
CA THR A 8 -18.56 20.53 6.81
C THR A 8 -17.07 20.28 7.03
N ALA A 9 -16.68 19.35 7.92
CA ALA A 9 -15.26 19.06 8.16
C ALA A 9 -14.92 17.56 8.36
N VAL A 10 -15.72 16.63 7.82
CA VAL A 10 -15.49 15.17 8.03
C VAL A 10 -14.94 14.44 6.80
N LEU A 11 -14.87 15.06 5.61
CA LEU A 11 -14.51 14.34 4.37
C LEU A 11 -13.03 14.42 3.95
N ALA A 12 -12.17 15.16 4.66
CA ALA A 12 -10.76 15.31 4.28
C ALA A 12 -9.84 14.09 4.53
N PRO A 13 -10.09 13.13 5.45
CA PRO A 13 -9.08 12.10 5.73
C PRO A 13 -9.20 10.83 4.88
N LEU A 14 -10.16 10.70 3.96
CA LEU A 14 -10.36 9.44 3.20
C LEU A 14 -9.34 9.21 2.07
N VAL A 15 -8.62 10.25 1.61
CA VAL A 15 -7.69 10.15 0.47
C VAL A 15 -6.30 9.65 0.87
N SER A 16 -5.95 9.64 2.16
CA SER A 16 -4.62 9.21 2.64
C SER A 16 -4.56 7.76 3.15
N ALA A 17 -5.64 7.00 3.04
CA ALA A 17 -5.73 5.66 3.65
C ALA A 17 -4.72 4.63 3.08
N PHE A 18 -4.18 4.85 1.87
CA PHE A 18 -3.28 3.91 1.18
C PHE A 18 -1.92 4.50 0.78
N ALA A 19 -1.61 5.75 1.15
CA ALA A 19 -0.34 6.36 0.77
C ALA A 19 0.87 5.73 1.50
N ASN A 20 0.63 5.08 2.64
CA ASN A 20 1.65 4.46 3.50
C ASN A 20 1.51 2.93 3.54
N THR A 21 0.91 2.31 2.53
CA THR A 21 0.84 0.86 2.40
C THR A 21 1.87 0.36 1.40
N SER A 22 2.35 -0.86 1.62
CA SER A 22 3.33 -1.49 0.75
C SER A 22 3.13 -3.01 0.67
N PRO A 23 3.38 -3.63 -0.49
CA PRO A 23 3.27 -5.07 -0.65
C PRO A 23 4.27 -5.84 0.21
N VAL A 24 3.78 -6.84 0.93
CA VAL A 24 4.58 -7.82 1.67
C VAL A 24 4.05 -9.23 1.41
N PHE A 25 4.93 -10.18 1.16
CA PHE A 25 4.52 -11.57 0.96
C PHE A 25 5.61 -12.57 1.31
N LEU A 26 5.16 -13.78 1.56
CA LEU A 26 5.93 -14.95 1.93
C LEU A 26 5.58 -16.06 0.95
N TYR A 27 6.61 -16.67 0.37
CA TYR A 27 6.50 -17.88 -0.42
C TYR A 27 7.43 -18.94 0.16
N SER A 28 6.98 -20.18 0.23
CA SER A 28 7.84 -21.29 0.63
C SER A 28 7.70 -22.47 -0.33
N THR A 29 8.80 -23.14 -0.63
CA THR A 29 8.77 -24.45 -1.30
C THR A 29 8.38 -25.57 -0.35
N GLU A 30 8.08 -25.29 0.91
CA GLU A 30 7.50 -26.23 1.88
C GLU A 30 6.04 -25.85 2.20
N SER A 31 5.29 -26.74 2.85
CA SER A 31 3.91 -26.41 3.24
C SER A 31 3.92 -25.36 4.35
N LEU A 32 3.20 -24.26 4.15
CA LEU A 32 3.04 -23.23 5.18
C LEU A 32 2.32 -23.79 6.43
N PRO A 33 2.57 -23.28 7.64
CA PRO A 33 1.84 -23.69 8.84
C PRO A 33 0.32 -23.53 8.67
N HIS A 34 -0.47 -24.45 9.22
CA HIS A 34 -1.94 -24.37 9.11
C HIS A 34 -2.54 -23.09 9.71
N SER A 35 -1.90 -22.51 10.73
CA SER A 35 -2.27 -21.19 11.29
C SER A 35 -2.19 -20.10 10.21
N VAL A 36 -1.04 -20.02 9.54
CA VAL A 36 -0.76 -19.03 8.48
C VAL A 36 -1.66 -19.25 7.26
N GLN A 37 -1.95 -20.51 6.90
CA GLN A 37 -2.86 -20.81 5.80
C GLN A 37 -4.32 -20.41 6.10
N LYS A 38 -4.76 -20.54 7.36
CA LYS A 38 -6.12 -20.18 7.80
C LYS A 38 -6.33 -18.68 7.92
N GLU A 39 -5.26 -17.92 8.22
CA GLU A 39 -5.28 -16.45 8.33
C GLU A 39 -5.40 -15.72 6.97
N LYS A 40 -5.74 -16.44 5.90
CA LYS A 40 -5.86 -15.91 4.53
C LYS A 40 -6.63 -14.57 4.50
N LEU A 41 -5.93 -13.55 4.01
CA LEU A 41 -6.40 -12.27 3.46
C LEU A 41 -7.01 -11.21 4.39
N GLN A 42 -7.49 -11.53 5.60
CA GLN A 42 -8.21 -10.52 6.41
C GLN A 42 -7.47 -10.00 7.67
N SER A 43 -6.47 -10.72 8.20
CA SER A 43 -5.78 -10.33 9.45
C SER A 43 -4.40 -9.68 9.26
N PHE A 44 -3.83 -9.69 8.05
CA PHE A 44 -2.48 -9.17 7.80
C PHE A 44 -2.49 -7.68 7.39
N GLY A 45 -3.34 -6.88 8.04
CA GLY A 45 -3.41 -5.44 7.78
C GLY A 45 -2.13 -4.67 8.17
N THR A 46 -1.23 -5.29 8.93
CA THR A 46 -0.02 -4.65 9.47
C THR A 46 1.25 -5.46 9.22
N GLY A 47 2.38 -4.76 9.11
CA GLY A 47 3.70 -5.38 9.02
C GLY A 47 4.08 -6.24 10.23
N GLU A 48 3.55 -5.93 11.42
CA GLU A 48 3.77 -6.74 12.64
C GLU A 48 3.14 -8.13 12.54
N ASN A 49 1.89 -8.21 12.08
CA ASN A 49 1.20 -9.49 11.89
C ASN A 49 1.88 -10.32 10.80
N PHE A 50 2.38 -9.67 9.75
CA PHE A 50 3.19 -10.33 8.73
C PHE A 50 4.49 -10.88 9.32
N LEU A 51 5.22 -10.09 10.12
CA LEU A 51 6.44 -10.51 10.79
C LEU A 51 6.22 -11.73 11.69
N GLU A 52 5.11 -11.77 12.44
CA GLU A 52 4.76 -12.92 13.27
C GLU A 52 4.50 -14.18 12.43
N ALA A 53 3.77 -14.07 11.31
CA ALA A 53 3.53 -15.21 10.43
C ALA A 53 4.82 -15.71 9.74
N VAL A 54 5.74 -14.80 9.39
CA VAL A 54 7.07 -15.17 8.90
C VAL A 54 7.84 -15.93 9.99
N LYS A 55 7.89 -15.41 11.22
CA LYS A 55 8.55 -16.09 12.35
C LYS A 55 7.97 -17.47 12.61
N ASN A 56 6.64 -17.61 12.58
CA ASN A 56 5.96 -18.90 12.75
C ASN A 56 6.39 -19.90 11.66
N THR A 57 6.44 -19.46 10.39
CA THR A 57 6.87 -20.29 9.26
C THR A 57 8.34 -20.68 9.38
N VAL A 58 9.23 -19.71 9.65
CA VAL A 58 10.67 -19.92 9.78
C VAL A 58 11.00 -20.82 10.97
N SER A 59 10.21 -20.79 12.04
CA SER A 59 10.46 -21.55 13.27
C SER A 59 10.57 -23.07 13.08
N GLN A 60 10.03 -23.58 11.95
CA GLN A 60 10.08 -24.99 11.56
C GLN A 60 11.41 -25.40 10.91
N CYS A 61 12.25 -24.45 10.51
CA CYS A 61 13.56 -24.67 9.89
C CYS A 61 13.53 -25.69 8.72
N THR A 62 12.51 -25.63 7.86
CA THR A 62 12.29 -26.59 6.77
C THR A 62 12.98 -26.20 5.46
N SER A 63 13.51 -24.98 5.36
CA SER A 63 14.20 -24.47 4.17
C SER A 63 15.71 -24.43 4.39
N ASP A 64 16.46 -24.76 3.34
CA ASP A 64 17.92 -24.67 3.34
C ASP A 64 18.38 -23.26 2.94
N ALA A 65 17.54 -22.50 2.23
CA ALA A 65 17.79 -21.11 1.86
C ALA A 65 16.62 -20.19 2.21
N TYR A 66 16.91 -19.06 2.86
CA TYR A 66 15.96 -18.01 3.23
C TYR A 66 16.32 -16.74 2.48
N ILE A 67 15.54 -16.39 1.46
CA ILE A 67 15.78 -15.23 0.61
C ILE A 67 14.95 -14.07 1.15
N LEU A 68 15.62 -13.04 1.67
CA LEU A 68 15.00 -11.83 2.20
C LEU A 68 15.13 -10.72 1.17
N VAL A 69 14.05 -10.38 0.50
CA VAL A 69 14.01 -9.40 -0.58
C VAL A 69 13.49 -8.06 -0.05
N LEU A 70 14.25 -6.99 -0.25
CA LEU A 70 13.81 -5.62 -0.06
C LEU A 70 13.67 -4.95 -1.42
N GLN A 71 12.44 -4.58 -1.79
CA GLN A 71 12.18 -3.79 -2.99
C GLN A 71 11.49 -2.48 -2.64
N PRO A 72 12.26 -1.39 -2.51
CA PRO A 72 11.69 -0.13 -2.05
C PRO A 72 10.82 0.55 -3.13
N GLY A 73 9.74 1.20 -2.69
CA GLY A 73 8.89 2.03 -3.53
C GLY A 73 7.94 1.27 -4.47
N ILE A 74 7.71 -0.02 -4.25
CA ILE A 74 6.77 -0.82 -5.05
C ILE A 74 5.36 -0.78 -4.48
N HIS A 75 4.36 -0.82 -5.36
CA HIS A 75 2.94 -0.68 -5.04
C HIS A 75 2.12 -1.83 -5.64
N GLU A 76 0.91 -2.10 -5.13
CA GLU A 76 0.01 -3.14 -5.65
C GLU A 76 -0.18 -3.06 -7.18
N SER A 77 -0.30 -1.83 -7.70
CA SER A 77 -0.46 -1.57 -9.13
C SER A 77 0.65 -2.15 -10.00
N ASP A 78 1.87 -2.31 -9.47
CA ASP A 78 3.01 -2.86 -10.20
C ASP A 78 2.90 -4.38 -10.41
N PHE A 79 2.03 -5.05 -9.66
CA PHE A 79 1.74 -6.48 -9.79
C PHE A 79 0.52 -6.76 -10.67
N ARG A 80 -0.21 -5.72 -11.10
CA ARG A 80 -1.42 -5.88 -11.95
C ARG A 80 -1.08 -6.33 -13.36
N ASP A 81 0.07 -5.93 -13.91
CA ASP A 81 0.53 -6.40 -15.21
C ASP A 81 1.29 -7.74 -15.05
N PRO A 82 0.77 -8.84 -15.63
CA PRO A 82 1.45 -10.12 -15.75
C PRO A 82 2.93 -10.07 -16.16
N LYS A 83 3.29 -9.10 -17.01
CA LYS A 83 4.63 -8.99 -17.58
C LYS A 83 5.60 -8.28 -16.64
N SER A 84 5.10 -7.59 -15.62
CA SER A 84 5.96 -6.82 -14.72
C SER A 84 6.73 -7.69 -13.73
N ALA A 85 6.16 -8.80 -13.27
CA ALA A 85 6.78 -9.71 -12.30
C ALA A 85 6.33 -11.17 -12.51
N PRO A 86 6.78 -11.83 -13.60
CA PRO A 86 6.34 -13.18 -13.93
C PRO A 86 6.66 -14.24 -12.85
N GLN A 87 7.75 -14.10 -12.10
CA GLN A 87 8.19 -15.10 -11.12
C GLN A 87 7.44 -14.94 -9.80
N ILE A 88 7.30 -13.72 -9.32
CA ILE A 88 6.42 -13.42 -8.18
C ILE A 88 4.98 -13.86 -8.48
N ARG A 89 4.50 -13.67 -9.72
CA ARG A 89 3.20 -14.19 -10.13
C ARG A 89 3.10 -15.71 -10.00
N ARG A 90 4.11 -16.46 -10.43
CA ARG A 90 4.14 -17.93 -10.28
C ARG A 90 4.04 -18.35 -8.81
N PHE A 91 4.65 -17.60 -7.89
CA PHE A 91 4.49 -17.88 -6.46
C PHE A 91 3.03 -17.75 -6.03
N SER A 92 2.36 -16.66 -6.43
CA SER A 92 0.97 -16.36 -6.06
C SER A 92 -0.06 -17.38 -6.53
N GLU A 93 0.26 -18.16 -7.56
CA GLU A 93 -0.61 -19.21 -8.12
C GLU A 93 -0.58 -20.51 -7.28
N THR A 94 0.27 -20.59 -6.26
CA THR A 94 0.42 -21.77 -5.39
C THR A 94 -0.25 -21.58 -4.03
N ASN A 95 -0.65 -22.68 -3.39
CA ASN A 95 -1.11 -22.67 -1.98
C ASN A 95 0.02 -22.45 -0.95
N ARG A 96 1.24 -22.19 -1.44
CA ARG A 96 2.44 -21.97 -0.61
C ARG A 96 2.85 -20.50 -0.56
N PHE A 97 1.96 -19.64 -1.07
CA PHE A 97 2.09 -18.21 -1.05
C PHE A 97 1.09 -17.60 -0.08
N MET A 98 1.56 -16.62 0.69
CA MET A 98 0.77 -15.80 1.59
C MET A 98 1.26 -14.36 1.44
N GLY A 99 0.37 -13.41 1.25
CA GLY A 99 0.79 -12.02 1.08
C GLY A 99 -0.35 -11.03 1.19
N VAL A 100 0.02 -9.79 1.47
CA VAL A 100 -0.86 -8.61 1.48
C VAL A 100 -0.22 -7.52 0.65
N MET A 101 -0.96 -7.01 -0.31
CA MET A 101 -0.44 -5.98 -1.21
C MET A 101 -0.47 -4.58 -0.59
N ASP A 102 -1.30 -4.37 0.44
CA ASP A 102 -1.48 -3.08 1.12
C ASP A 102 -1.21 -3.18 2.63
N ALA A 103 -0.06 -3.72 3.03
CA ALA A 103 0.27 -3.81 4.45
C ALA A 103 0.65 -2.43 5.02
N VAL A 104 0.11 -2.11 6.20
CA VAL A 104 0.42 -0.87 6.92
C VAL A 104 1.63 -1.07 7.83
N GLY A 105 2.57 -0.13 7.78
CA GLY A 105 3.76 -0.14 8.63
C GLY A 105 4.94 -0.83 7.96
N VAL A 106 6.09 -0.76 8.63
CA VAL A 106 7.37 -1.21 8.04
C VAL A 106 7.80 -2.53 8.66
N VAL A 107 8.20 -3.47 7.80
CA VAL A 107 8.76 -4.76 8.22
C VAL A 107 10.28 -4.65 8.20
N ASP A 108 10.93 -4.87 9.33
CA ASP A 108 12.39 -4.89 9.43
C ASP A 108 12.92 -6.29 9.09
N LEU A 109 13.59 -6.42 7.94
CA LEU A 109 14.22 -7.66 7.51
C LEU A 109 15.36 -8.12 8.42
N ASN A 110 16.02 -7.20 9.15
CA ASN A 110 17.09 -7.57 10.09
C ASN A 110 16.54 -8.43 11.24
N LEU A 111 15.32 -8.13 11.71
CA LEU A 111 14.67 -8.94 12.75
C LEU A 111 14.37 -10.36 12.27
N ILE A 112 14.07 -10.52 10.99
CA ILE A 112 13.83 -11.83 10.37
C ILE A 112 15.16 -12.57 10.22
N GLU A 113 16.18 -11.90 9.70
CA GLU A 113 17.53 -12.45 9.58
C GLU A 113 18.06 -12.96 10.92
N ASP A 114 18.03 -12.14 11.97
CA ASP A 114 18.51 -12.51 13.30
C ASP A 114 17.70 -13.67 13.90
N TYR A 115 16.40 -13.71 13.63
CA TYR A 115 15.55 -14.83 14.03
C TYR A 115 15.92 -16.13 13.30
N VAL A 116 16.17 -16.08 11.99
CA VAL A 116 16.59 -17.26 11.21
C VAL A 116 17.97 -17.75 11.66
N LYS A 117 18.94 -16.83 11.84
CA LYS A 117 20.29 -17.16 12.34
C LYS A 117 20.24 -17.85 13.69
N SER A 118 19.50 -17.28 14.64
CA SER A 118 19.42 -17.81 16.01
C SER A 118 18.63 -19.11 16.09
N ARG A 119 17.53 -19.23 15.34
CA ARG A 119 16.63 -20.39 15.43
C ARG A 119 17.08 -21.58 14.60
N CYS A 120 17.57 -21.33 13.39
CA CYS A 120 17.92 -22.36 12.41
C CYS A 120 19.44 -22.51 12.21
N GLN A 121 20.26 -21.80 12.99
CA GLN A 121 21.73 -21.83 12.90
C GLN A 121 22.25 -21.47 11.49
N ALA A 122 21.53 -20.60 10.80
CA ALA A 122 21.83 -20.24 9.42
C ALA A 122 22.98 -19.22 9.33
N HIS A 123 23.74 -19.27 8.22
CA HIS A 123 24.75 -18.27 7.89
C HIS A 123 24.18 -17.20 6.96
N SER A 124 24.50 -15.92 7.15
CA SER A 124 24.00 -14.84 6.27
C SER A 124 24.98 -14.46 5.19
N VAL A 125 24.46 -14.31 3.98
CA VAL A 125 25.13 -13.70 2.84
C VAL A 125 24.28 -12.54 2.36
N THR A 126 24.86 -11.33 2.29
CA THR A 126 24.19 -10.16 1.72
C THR A 126 24.57 -10.02 0.25
N VAL A 127 23.56 -9.87 -0.60
CA VAL A 127 23.70 -9.69 -2.04
C VAL A 127 23.07 -8.34 -2.41
N ASP A 128 23.91 -7.43 -2.87
CA ASP A 128 23.45 -6.16 -3.40
C ASP A 128 23.14 -6.32 -4.90
N ALA A 129 21.85 -6.26 -5.26
CA ALA A 129 21.39 -6.44 -6.64
C ALA A 129 21.93 -5.34 -7.57
N SER A 130 22.30 -4.16 -7.04
CA SER A 130 22.86 -3.06 -7.83
C SER A 130 24.27 -3.37 -8.37
N THR A 131 25.02 -4.22 -7.67
CA THR A 131 26.40 -4.57 -8.04
C THR A 131 26.49 -5.81 -8.94
N SER A 132 25.39 -6.56 -9.09
CA SER A 132 25.35 -7.83 -9.84
C SER A 132 26.42 -8.86 -9.44
N SER A 133 27.04 -8.70 -8.26
CA SER A 133 28.08 -9.59 -7.76
C SER A 133 27.51 -10.50 -6.68
N PHE A 134 27.79 -11.80 -6.81
CA PHE A 134 27.37 -12.82 -5.85
C PHE A 134 28.62 -13.53 -5.34
N ASN A 135 28.72 -13.67 -4.02
CA ASN A 135 29.65 -14.63 -3.44
C ASN A 135 29.07 -16.04 -3.63
N SER A 136 29.92 -17.02 -3.91
CA SER A 136 29.51 -18.42 -4.05
C SER A 136 28.76 -18.90 -2.81
N PHE A 137 27.63 -19.58 -3.01
CA PHE A 137 26.89 -20.22 -1.92
C PHE A 137 27.79 -21.18 -1.16
N ASP A 138 27.73 -21.15 0.17
CA ASP A 138 28.50 -22.09 0.99
C ASP A 138 27.83 -23.47 0.93
N GLU A 139 28.38 -24.37 0.12
CA GLU A 139 27.86 -25.74 -0.05
C GLU A 139 27.86 -26.54 1.28
N ASN A 140 28.62 -26.11 2.28
CA ASN A 140 28.70 -26.79 3.58
C ASN A 140 27.75 -26.20 4.64
N ALA A 141 27.07 -25.08 4.36
CA ALA A 141 26.15 -24.47 5.30
C ALA A 141 24.82 -25.23 5.34
N THR A 142 24.35 -25.56 6.55
CA THR A 142 23.08 -26.27 6.78
C THR A 142 21.86 -25.44 6.41
N ALA A 143 21.93 -24.12 6.61
CA ALA A 143 20.94 -23.15 6.18
C ALA A 143 21.61 -21.80 5.88
N GLN A 144 21.12 -21.08 4.88
CA GLN A 144 21.65 -19.77 4.49
C GLN A 144 20.56 -18.70 4.44
N VAL A 145 20.87 -17.50 4.88
CA VAL A 145 20.04 -16.30 4.73
C VAL A 145 20.65 -15.43 3.64
N ILE A 146 19.92 -15.23 2.55
CA ILE A 146 20.35 -14.43 1.40
C ILE A 146 19.56 -13.14 1.42
N LYS A 147 20.20 -12.01 1.74
CA LYS A 147 19.54 -10.70 1.66
C LYS A 147 19.72 -10.14 0.26
N LEU A 148 18.62 -9.70 -0.34
CA LEU A 148 18.57 -9.15 -1.68
C LEU A 148 17.97 -7.75 -1.63
N ASP A 149 18.81 -6.74 -1.76
CA ASP A 149 18.38 -5.33 -1.77
C ASP A 149 18.30 -4.83 -3.20
N PHE A 150 17.10 -4.44 -3.64
CA PHE A 150 16.86 -3.83 -4.95
C PHE A 150 16.90 -2.30 -4.89
N PRO A 151 17.33 -1.63 -5.98
CA PRO A 151 17.25 -0.18 -6.07
C PRO A 151 15.79 0.29 -6.21
N VAL A 152 15.56 1.55 -5.85
CA VAL A 152 14.26 2.21 -6.02
C VAL A 152 13.91 2.26 -7.51
N LEU A 153 12.69 1.87 -7.85
CA LEU A 153 12.21 1.92 -9.24
C LEU A 153 11.89 3.35 -9.67
N PRO A 154 11.97 3.65 -10.99
CA PRO A 154 11.42 4.89 -11.55
C PRO A 154 9.98 5.13 -11.12
N LEU A 155 9.58 6.40 -10.98
CA LEU A 155 8.27 6.75 -10.43
C LEU A 155 7.11 6.23 -11.29
N HIS A 156 7.18 6.37 -12.62
CA HIS A 156 6.09 6.02 -13.52
C HIS A 156 6.59 5.52 -14.89
N GLY A 157 5.66 4.96 -15.67
CA GLY A 157 5.86 4.65 -17.09
C GLY A 157 6.52 3.30 -17.37
N GLU A 158 6.92 3.11 -18.64
CA GLU A 158 7.50 1.86 -19.12
C GLU A 158 8.84 1.52 -18.43
N ALA A 159 9.64 2.54 -18.08
CA ALA A 159 10.88 2.35 -17.36
C ALA A 159 10.68 1.67 -15.99
N ARG A 160 9.60 2.02 -15.28
CA ARG A 160 9.22 1.38 -14.00
C ARG A 160 8.89 -0.09 -14.21
N ARG A 161 8.04 -0.40 -15.20
CA ARG A 161 7.65 -1.78 -15.54
C ARG A 161 8.86 -2.63 -15.95
N LYS A 162 9.75 -2.07 -16.77
CA LYS A 162 10.97 -2.73 -17.22
C LYS A 162 11.93 -2.99 -16.06
N GLY A 163 12.13 -2.01 -15.17
CA GLY A 163 12.95 -2.17 -13.97
C GLY A 163 12.40 -3.24 -13.02
N HIS A 164 11.08 -3.25 -12.80
CA HIS A 164 10.45 -4.30 -11.99
C HIS A 164 10.65 -5.69 -12.63
N ASN A 165 10.46 -5.81 -13.95
CA ASN A 165 10.70 -7.06 -14.67
C ASN A 165 12.16 -7.54 -14.56
N GLN A 166 13.12 -6.61 -14.63
CA GLN A 166 14.54 -6.91 -14.47
C GLN A 166 14.85 -7.43 -13.05
N ASN A 167 14.29 -6.80 -12.02
CA ASN A 167 14.43 -7.26 -10.64
C ASN A 167 13.83 -8.66 -10.43
N ASP A 168 12.65 -8.92 -10.99
CA ASP A 168 11.99 -10.24 -10.93
C ASP A 168 12.80 -11.33 -11.66
N ASN A 169 13.37 -11.00 -12.83
CA ASN A 169 14.28 -11.91 -13.53
C ASN A 169 15.56 -12.18 -12.73
N PHE A 170 16.11 -11.17 -12.05
CA PHE A 170 17.27 -11.32 -11.18
C PHE A 170 16.97 -12.25 -10.00
N LEU A 171 15.81 -12.07 -9.35
CA LEU A 171 15.34 -12.95 -8.29
C LEU A 171 15.24 -14.41 -8.78
N SER A 172 14.70 -14.62 -9.99
CA SER A 172 14.67 -15.97 -10.56
C SER A 172 16.03 -16.54 -10.89
N ALA A 173 16.96 -15.73 -11.39
CA ALA A 173 18.32 -16.18 -11.63
C ALA A 173 18.99 -16.61 -10.32
N LEU A 174 18.83 -15.82 -9.25
CA LEU A 174 19.32 -16.13 -7.91
C LEU A 174 18.75 -17.46 -7.41
N ILE A 175 17.43 -17.64 -7.48
CA ILE A 175 16.77 -18.89 -7.06
C ILE A 175 17.30 -20.09 -7.85
N SER A 176 17.58 -19.93 -9.14
CA SER A 176 18.09 -21.00 -10.00
C SER A 176 19.53 -21.42 -9.66
N MET A 177 20.28 -20.58 -8.96
CA MET A 177 21.65 -20.88 -8.52
C MET A 177 21.70 -21.58 -7.16
N ILE A 178 20.60 -21.58 -6.41
CA ILE A 178 20.55 -22.25 -5.11
C ILE A 178 20.59 -23.77 -5.35
N PRO A 179 21.54 -24.50 -4.75
CA PRO A 179 21.70 -25.93 -4.99
C PRO A 179 20.56 -26.77 -4.40
N SER A 180 19.85 -26.24 -3.39
CA SER A 180 18.73 -26.90 -2.74
C SER A 180 17.40 -26.59 -3.43
N ALA A 181 16.52 -27.60 -3.47
CA ALA A 181 15.14 -27.40 -3.92
C ALA A 181 14.24 -26.76 -2.83
N ARG A 182 14.77 -26.55 -1.62
CA ARG A 182 14.02 -26.09 -0.44
C ARG A 182 14.42 -24.67 -0.06
N TYR A 183 13.59 -23.70 -0.44
CA TYR A 183 13.81 -22.30 -0.11
C TYR A 183 12.52 -21.60 0.32
N THR A 184 12.69 -20.54 1.10
CA THR A 184 11.62 -19.62 1.48
C THR A 184 12.00 -18.21 1.07
N VAL A 185 11.09 -17.53 0.35
CA VAL A 185 11.22 -16.14 -0.07
C VAL A 185 10.34 -15.28 0.83
N VAL A 186 10.95 -14.30 1.49
CA VAL A 186 10.26 -13.21 2.18
C VAL A 186 10.47 -11.96 1.36
N TYR A 187 9.41 -11.33 0.89
CA TYR A 187 9.45 -10.11 0.12
C TYR A 187 8.83 -8.97 0.90
N VAL A 188 9.57 -7.88 1.03
CA VAL A 188 9.15 -6.67 1.74
C VAL A 188 9.36 -5.46 0.85
N SER A 189 8.33 -4.63 0.76
CA SER A 189 8.40 -3.30 0.16
C SER A 189 8.37 -2.20 1.22
N THR A 190 8.74 -0.99 0.82
CA THR A 190 8.52 0.24 1.58
C THR A 190 7.76 1.26 0.74
N PRO A 191 6.88 2.08 1.33
CA PRO A 191 6.16 3.12 0.59
C PRO A 191 7.12 4.21 0.10
N LEU A 192 6.80 4.84 -1.04
CA LEU A 192 7.61 5.89 -1.68
C LEU A 192 7.88 7.12 -0.80
N GLY A 193 7.11 7.31 0.28
CA GLY A 193 7.31 8.37 1.27
C GLY A 193 8.20 7.99 2.46
N ASP A 194 8.76 6.78 2.51
CA ASP A 194 9.61 6.37 3.62
C ASP A 194 10.91 7.20 3.64
N PRO A 195 11.22 7.92 4.74
CA PRO A 195 12.45 8.71 4.88
C PRO A 195 13.72 7.90 4.57
N ARG A 196 13.70 6.58 4.79
CA ARG A 196 14.83 5.68 4.52
C ARG A 196 15.22 5.62 3.04
N LEU A 197 14.30 5.91 2.12
CA LEU A 197 14.59 5.99 0.68
C LEU A 197 15.52 7.15 0.34
N PHE A 198 15.52 8.20 1.17
CA PHE A 198 16.29 9.43 0.95
C PHE A 198 17.60 9.47 1.76
N VAL A 199 17.90 8.44 2.55
CA VAL A 199 19.09 8.38 3.43
C VAL A 199 20.31 7.76 2.72
N GLN A 200 20.14 7.16 1.53
CA GLN A 200 21.22 6.44 0.84
C GLN A 200 22.14 7.29 -0.04
N GLU A 201 22.11 8.62 0.03
CA GLU A 201 23.26 9.43 -0.45
C GLU A 201 24.25 9.66 0.70
N LYS A 202 24.92 8.59 1.13
CA LYS A 202 26.13 8.72 1.96
C LYS A 202 27.24 9.25 1.05
N LYS A 203 27.34 10.57 0.95
CA LYS A 203 28.39 11.32 0.24
C LYS A 203 29.77 10.69 0.53
N PRO A 204 30.49 10.14 -0.46
CA PRO A 204 31.86 9.72 -0.23
C PRO A 204 32.73 10.95 0.07
N GLU A 205 33.53 10.82 1.11
CA GLU A 205 34.53 11.79 1.57
C GLU A 205 35.50 12.13 0.42
N PRO A 206 35.71 13.41 0.05
CA PRO A 206 36.60 13.75 -1.06
C PRO A 206 38.05 13.71 -0.58
N GLN A 207 38.82 12.75 -1.08
CA GLN A 207 40.28 12.85 -1.07
C GLN A 207 40.71 13.98 -2.01
N GLU A 208 41.53 14.88 -1.48
CA GLU A 208 42.13 16.01 -2.19
C GLU A 208 42.86 15.54 -3.44
N HIS A 209 42.47 16.01 -4.63
CA HIS A 209 43.38 16.32 -5.72
C HIS A 209 42.86 17.54 -6.48
N GLN A 210 43.80 18.44 -6.73
CA GLN A 210 43.61 19.81 -7.17
C GLN A 210 43.34 19.90 -8.68
N SER A 211 42.28 20.60 -9.07
CA SER A 211 42.33 21.63 -10.12
C SER A 211 40.97 22.32 -10.29
N PHE A 212 41.02 23.65 -10.35
CA PHE A 212 39.92 24.59 -10.46
C PHE A 212 39.18 24.54 -11.80
N ILE A 213 37.84 24.44 -11.80
CA ILE A 213 36.87 25.20 -12.62
C ILE A 213 35.53 25.25 -11.85
N PRO A 214 34.87 26.42 -11.64
CA PRO A 214 33.57 26.46 -10.99
C PRO A 214 32.46 26.25 -12.03
N HIS A 215 31.90 25.05 -12.12
CA HIS A 215 30.63 24.83 -12.82
C HIS A 215 29.53 24.53 -11.80
N GLN A 216 28.62 25.49 -11.66
CA GLN A 216 27.31 25.29 -11.06
C GLN A 216 26.57 24.21 -11.87
N SER A 217 26.36 23.03 -11.28
CA SER A 217 25.45 22.04 -11.85
C SER A 217 24.02 22.41 -11.46
N ILE A 218 23.42 23.29 -12.27
CA ILE A 218 21.97 23.37 -12.43
C ILE A 218 21.52 22.00 -12.92
N ILE A 219 20.49 21.44 -12.29
CA ILE A 219 19.80 20.22 -12.71
C ILE A 219 19.35 20.41 -14.16
N SER A 220 20.09 19.85 -15.11
CA SER A 220 19.69 19.79 -16.52
C SER A 220 18.56 18.79 -16.65
N ARG A 221 17.34 19.32 -16.70
CA ARG A 221 16.22 18.70 -17.43
C ARG A 221 16.67 18.57 -18.88
N ASP A 222 16.97 17.36 -19.32
CA ASP A 222 17.01 17.06 -20.76
C ASP A 222 15.55 17.01 -21.27
N VAL A 223 15.06 18.18 -21.68
CA VAL A 223 13.90 18.34 -22.55
C VAL A 223 14.45 18.52 -23.96
N LYS A 224 14.36 17.46 -24.78
CA LYS A 224 14.54 17.55 -26.23
C LYS A 224 13.25 18.15 -26.81
N PRO A 225 13.30 19.26 -27.57
CA PRO A 225 12.15 19.75 -28.30
C PRO A 225 12.08 19.03 -29.65
N GLU A 226 11.07 18.20 -29.84
CA GLU A 226 10.62 17.77 -31.16
C GLU A 226 9.12 18.03 -31.25
N GLU A 227 8.72 18.40 -32.45
CA GLU A 227 7.59 19.24 -32.81
C GLU A 227 6.22 18.57 -32.63
N GLU A 228 5.21 19.45 -32.57
CA GLU A 228 3.77 19.20 -32.49
C GLU A 228 3.28 17.89 -33.11
N ASP A 229 2.63 17.06 -32.31
CA ASP A 229 1.28 16.62 -32.67
C ASP A 229 0.41 16.50 -31.41
N LYS A 230 -0.80 17.04 -31.53
CA LYS A 230 -1.75 17.26 -30.44
C LYS A 230 -2.40 15.95 -30.03
N ASP A 231 -2.20 15.56 -28.78
CA ASP A 231 -3.24 14.91 -27.97
C ASP A 231 -2.97 15.27 -26.50
N GLU A 232 -3.92 15.98 -25.88
CA GLU A 232 -3.86 16.41 -24.49
C GLU A 232 -3.96 15.20 -23.56
N GLU A 233 -2.85 14.53 -23.26
CA GLU A 233 -2.78 13.63 -22.12
C GLU A 233 -2.78 14.45 -20.82
N SER A 234 -3.97 14.54 -20.22
CA SER A 234 -4.16 15.18 -18.93
C SER A 234 -3.18 14.63 -17.91
N VAL A 235 -2.28 15.50 -17.43
CA VAL A 235 -1.52 15.30 -16.19
C VAL A 235 -2.52 15.31 -15.02
N GLY A 236 -3.21 14.19 -14.84
CA GLY A 236 -4.16 13.97 -13.75
C GLY A 236 -3.44 13.42 -12.53
N GLY A 237 -3.65 14.03 -11.36
CA GLY A 237 -3.23 13.47 -10.08
C GLY A 237 -3.78 12.06 -9.86
N LEU A 238 -3.22 11.34 -8.87
CA LEU A 238 -3.41 9.92 -8.50
C LEU A 238 -4.86 9.35 -8.48
N LEU A 239 -5.88 10.20 -8.68
CA LEU A 239 -7.29 9.85 -8.77
C LEU A 239 -7.77 9.57 -10.21
N SER A 240 -6.95 9.81 -11.24
CA SER A 240 -7.34 9.58 -12.65
C SER A 240 -7.69 8.11 -12.95
N ASN A 241 -7.14 7.18 -12.17
CA ASN A 241 -7.35 5.74 -12.36
C ASN A 241 -8.26 5.08 -11.29
N TYR A 242 -8.91 5.85 -10.42
CA TYR A 242 -9.77 5.30 -9.36
C TYR A 242 -11.25 5.26 -9.79
N GLN A 243 -11.69 4.12 -10.32
CA GLN A 243 -13.04 3.93 -10.88
C GLN A 243 -14.15 3.76 -9.82
N PHE A 244 -13.82 3.60 -8.54
CA PHE A 244 -14.81 3.45 -7.45
C PHE A 244 -15.47 4.76 -7.01
N PHE A 245 -14.80 5.90 -7.20
CA PHE A 245 -15.32 7.23 -6.90
C PHE A 245 -15.41 8.06 -8.18
N THR A 246 -16.30 7.65 -9.09
CA THR A 246 -16.61 8.50 -10.26
C THR A 246 -17.13 9.85 -9.77
N PRO A 247 -16.80 10.96 -10.46
CA PRO A 247 -17.37 12.27 -10.14
C PRO A 247 -18.90 12.20 -10.01
N ALA A 248 -19.56 11.43 -10.87
CA ALA A 248 -21.01 11.20 -10.84
C ALA A 248 -21.51 10.55 -9.54
N LEU A 249 -20.81 9.54 -9.01
CA LEU A 249 -21.21 8.84 -7.79
C LEU A 249 -21.06 9.74 -6.55
N LEU A 250 -19.99 10.54 -6.49
CA LEU A 250 -19.80 11.54 -5.42
C LEU A 250 -20.91 12.59 -5.44
N TRP A 251 -21.20 13.16 -6.61
CA TRP A 251 -22.29 14.11 -6.77
C TRP A 251 -23.65 13.46 -6.46
N GLY A 252 -23.85 12.18 -6.80
CA GLY A 252 -25.05 11.42 -6.47
C GLY A 252 -25.26 11.25 -4.96
N ILE A 253 -24.21 10.90 -4.21
CA ILE A 253 -24.28 10.77 -2.75
C ILE A 253 -24.54 12.15 -2.10
N LEU A 254 -23.85 13.19 -2.56
CA LEU A 254 -24.07 14.56 -2.04
C LEU A 254 -25.49 15.05 -2.31
N LEU A 255 -26.02 14.82 -3.51
CA LEU A 255 -27.38 15.20 -3.87
C LEU A 255 -28.41 14.42 -3.06
N SER A 256 -28.19 13.11 -2.87
CA SER A 256 -29.04 12.25 -2.05
C SER A 256 -29.14 12.75 -0.60
N LEU A 257 -27.99 13.07 0.02
CA LEU A 257 -27.95 13.63 1.37
C LEU A 257 -28.63 15.01 1.46
N PHE A 258 -28.46 15.87 0.45
CA PHE A 258 -29.13 17.17 0.39
C PHE A 258 -30.66 17.03 0.32
N ILE A 259 -31.16 16.15 -0.54
CA ILE A 259 -32.60 15.88 -0.66
C ILE A 259 -33.14 15.31 0.66
N PHE A 260 -32.42 14.36 1.27
CA PHE A 260 -32.82 13.76 2.56
C PHE A 260 -32.88 14.81 3.68
N TYR A 261 -31.94 15.76 3.70
CA TYR A 261 -31.94 16.86 4.67
C TYR A 261 -33.16 17.77 4.51
N VAL A 262 -33.47 18.21 3.28
CA VAL A 262 -34.64 19.07 3.01
C VAL A 262 -35.94 18.32 3.32
N ALA A 263 -36.06 17.05 2.92
CA ALA A 263 -37.22 16.22 3.23
C ALA A 263 -37.43 16.07 4.75
N SER A 264 -36.35 15.84 5.51
CA SER A 264 -36.41 15.75 6.98
C SER A 264 -36.92 17.04 7.62
N LYS A 265 -36.50 18.21 7.10
CA LYS A 265 -37.03 19.52 7.53
C LYS A 265 -38.50 19.71 7.15
N GLY A 266 -38.89 19.28 5.96
CA GLY A 266 -40.29 19.32 5.50
C GLY A 266 -41.21 18.46 6.36
N ILE A 267 -40.82 17.24 6.67
CA ILE A 267 -41.58 16.33 7.55
C ILE A 267 -41.69 16.92 8.96
N SER A 268 -40.61 17.52 9.48
CA SER A 268 -40.62 18.17 10.80
C SER A 268 -41.59 19.35 10.86
N LEU A 269 -41.71 20.13 9.77
CA LEU A 269 -42.68 21.22 9.67
C LEU A 269 -44.12 20.71 9.60
N LEU A 270 -44.38 19.68 8.79
CA LEU A 270 -45.71 19.06 8.69
C LEU A 270 -46.16 18.45 10.02
N SER A 271 -45.26 17.78 10.73
CA SER A 271 -45.54 17.20 12.05
C SER A 271 -45.80 18.25 13.13
N SER A 272 -45.39 19.51 12.92
CA SER A 272 -45.60 20.60 13.87
C SER A 272 -46.93 21.32 13.68
N ILE A 273 -47.72 20.97 12.67
CA ILE A 273 -49.03 21.58 12.45
C ILE A 273 -49.99 21.04 13.51
N GLN A 274 -50.30 21.87 14.50
CA GLN A 274 -51.39 21.63 15.44
C GLN A 274 -52.67 22.26 14.89
N VAL A 275 -53.74 21.48 14.84
CA VAL A 275 -55.08 22.00 14.52
C VAL A 275 -55.65 22.62 15.79
N SER A 276 -55.99 23.91 15.74
CA SER A 276 -56.67 24.58 16.85
C SER A 276 -58.13 24.15 16.86
N TYR A 277 -58.49 23.20 17.72
CA TYR A 277 -59.87 22.74 17.87
C TYR A 277 -60.77 23.75 18.58
N ALA A 278 -60.19 24.79 19.22
CA ALA A 278 -60.93 25.84 19.93
C ALA A 278 -61.84 26.67 19.02
N SER A 279 -61.61 26.72 17.70
CA SER A 279 -62.48 27.43 16.75
C SER A 279 -63.71 26.64 16.31
N PHE A 280 -63.79 25.35 16.68
CA PHE A 280 -64.92 24.48 16.35
C PHE A 280 -65.83 24.21 17.56
N GLU A 281 -65.42 24.63 18.76
CA GLU A 281 -66.30 24.64 19.92
C GLU A 281 -67.27 25.82 19.79
N LYS A 282 -68.55 25.50 19.57
CA LYS A 282 -69.62 26.48 19.61
C LYS A 282 -69.80 26.91 21.06
N ASP A 283 -69.55 28.19 21.36
CA ASP A 283 -69.81 28.80 22.67
C ASP A 283 -71.27 28.54 23.11
N ALA A 284 -71.50 27.46 23.85
CA ALA A 284 -72.80 27.14 24.44
C ALA A 284 -73.16 28.11 25.58
N VAL A 285 -72.21 28.94 26.02
CA VAL A 285 -72.36 29.86 27.16
C VAL A 285 -73.07 31.17 26.77
N ALA A 286 -73.14 31.53 25.47
CA ALA A 286 -73.73 32.79 25.04
C ALA A 286 -75.26 32.76 24.79
N GLN A 287 -75.92 31.60 24.86
CA GLN A 287 -77.38 31.51 24.64
C GLN A 287 -78.24 31.58 25.91
N ASP A 288 -77.68 31.39 27.12
CA ASP A 288 -78.49 31.39 28.35
C ASP A 288 -78.67 32.79 28.97
N GLN A 289 -77.87 33.78 28.57
CA GLN A 289 -77.92 35.15 29.10
C GLN A 289 -78.91 36.08 28.37
N LYS A 290 -79.55 35.65 27.27
CA LYS A 290 -80.52 36.48 26.51
C LYS A 290 -81.99 36.21 26.83
N LYS A 291 -82.32 35.37 27.82
CA LYS A 291 -83.72 35.09 28.21
C LYS A 291 -84.23 35.88 29.42
N HIS A 292 -83.41 36.75 30.02
CA HIS A 292 -83.84 37.67 31.07
C HIS A 292 -83.48 39.12 30.73
N ARG A 293 -84.16 39.70 29.74
CA ARG A 293 -84.48 41.12 29.71
C ARG A 293 -85.71 41.38 28.86
#